data_AF-A0A2N0XZC5-F1
#
_entry.id   AF-A0A2N0XZC5-F1
#
_cell.length_a   1.000
_cell.length_b   1.000
_cell.length_c   1.000
_cell.angle_alpha   90.00
_cell.angle_beta   90.00
_cell.angle_gamma   90.00
#
_symmetry.space_group_name_H-M   'P 1'
#
loop_
_entity.id
_entity.type
_entity.pdbx_description
1 polymer ?
#
loop_
_entity_poly.entity_id
_entity_poly.type
_entity_poly.pdbx_seq_one_letter_code
_entity_poly.pdbx_strand_id
1 'polypeptide(L)'
;MSTATSIRTLEKLEKPLDYKVQISKFVQESPKSAFTNLGLNPNKFVLELRDRIEAPWKINQGAASLCGPNAFMTCVAARHPNAYASYLIQLWKHGEAYLGGLKVTPSAKCLSASVVSSSGGKGEAIRAIDWMALASLRDSSNKFFNYDHFSDQMGGITLPESLAGWFKSTLFGSAVNKTSISSPRSIENLQSAQREFTANKSVCLFISTKVTKGSFKIQATPNHWVVLSQPIKLDGKPLHSYTLSQLEENIDKPIEVYVMTWGYPNGRYPLHGRNSQKKLSLKDFLNFYYGFVAA
;
A
#
# COMPACT_ATOMS: atom_id res chain seq x y z
N MET A 1 11.64 34.98 -13.46
CA MET A 1 10.77 33.81 -13.21
C MET A 1 11.26 32.52 -13.92
N SER A 2 12.57 32.33 -14.18
CA SER A 2 13.06 31.25 -15.06
C SER A 2 13.88 30.15 -14.37
N THR A 3 14.25 30.30 -13.09
CA THR A 3 15.16 29.36 -12.40
C THR A 3 14.42 28.26 -11.63
N ALA A 4 13.28 28.56 -11.00
CA ALA A 4 12.50 27.58 -10.24
C ALA A 4 11.90 26.46 -11.12
N THR A 5 11.47 26.80 -12.34
CA THR A 5 10.90 25.83 -13.30
C THR A 5 11.97 24.87 -13.84
N SER A 6 13.19 25.37 -14.04
CA SER A 6 14.33 24.56 -14.51
C SER A 6 14.80 23.56 -13.45
N ILE A 7 14.90 23.98 -12.18
CA ILE A 7 15.29 23.11 -11.05
C ILE A 7 14.26 21.98 -10.83
N ARG A 8 12.95 22.30 -10.87
CA ARG A 8 11.88 21.29 -10.75
C ARG A 8 11.87 20.26 -11.89
N THR A 9 12.44 20.60 -13.04
CA THR A 9 12.51 19.71 -14.21
C THR A 9 13.75 18.81 -14.15
N LEU A 10 14.84 19.24 -13.51
CA LEU A 10 16.05 18.43 -13.27
C LEU A 10 15.86 17.42 -12.14
N GLU A 11 15.19 17.80 -11.05
CA GLU A 11 14.83 16.88 -9.95
C GLU A 11 13.88 15.75 -10.38
N LYS A 12 13.23 15.89 -11.55
CA LYS A 12 12.26 14.94 -12.12
C LYS A 12 12.90 13.67 -12.68
N LEU A 13 14.19 13.72 -13.05
CA LEU A 13 14.86 12.66 -13.82
C LEU A 13 16.08 12.06 -13.13
N GLU A 14 16.60 12.70 -12.08
CA GLU A 14 17.72 12.17 -11.33
C GLU A 14 17.28 11.12 -10.32
N LYS A 15 18.05 10.03 -10.24
CA LYS A 15 17.87 9.02 -9.20
C LYS A 15 17.96 9.71 -7.83
N PRO A 16 16.98 9.54 -6.93
CA PRO A 16 17.03 10.18 -5.63
C PRO A 16 18.31 9.86 -4.85
N LEU A 17 18.88 10.88 -4.22
CA LEU A 17 20.03 10.76 -3.32
C LEU A 17 19.75 9.74 -2.20
N ASP A 18 20.79 9.28 -1.51
CA ASP A 18 20.60 8.48 -0.29
C ASP A 18 19.67 9.21 0.70
N TYR A 19 18.69 8.51 1.27
CA TYR A 19 17.69 9.12 2.14
C TYR A 19 18.30 9.80 3.38
N LYS A 20 19.44 9.34 3.88
CA LYS A 20 20.14 9.99 5.00
C LYS A 20 20.68 11.34 4.58
N VAL A 21 21.23 11.46 3.38
CA VAL A 21 21.69 12.74 2.80
C VAL A 21 20.52 13.69 2.59
N GLN A 22 19.41 13.19 2.02
CA GLN A 22 18.20 14.00 1.83
C GLN A 22 17.68 14.54 3.16
N ILE A 23 17.63 13.70 4.20
CA ILE A 23 17.19 14.10 5.54
C ILE A 23 18.14 15.12 6.16
N SER A 24 19.47 14.93 6.05
CA SER A 24 20.44 15.91 6.58
C SER A 24 20.27 17.28 5.92
N LYS A 25 20.07 17.33 4.60
CA LYS A 25 19.76 18.57 3.88
C LYS A 25 18.45 19.18 4.34
N PHE A 26 17.40 18.39 4.48
CA PHE A 26 16.09 18.86 4.98
C PHE A 26 16.19 19.49 6.37
N VAL A 27 16.95 18.87 7.29
CA VAL A 27 17.18 19.40 8.64
C VAL A 27 17.95 20.72 8.59
N GLN A 28 19.00 20.80 7.75
CA GLN A 28 19.79 22.02 7.58
C GLN A 28 18.98 23.17 6.98
N GLU A 29 18.16 22.89 5.97
CA GLU A 29 17.31 23.87 5.31
C GLU A 29 16.11 24.30 6.18
N SER A 30 15.63 23.42 7.05
CA SER A 30 14.43 23.58 7.89
C SER A 30 13.25 24.25 7.16
N PRO A 31 12.79 23.69 6.03
CA PRO A 31 11.79 24.33 5.19
C PRO A 31 10.41 24.37 5.85
N LYS A 32 9.63 25.41 5.53
CA LYS A 32 8.21 25.46 5.89
C LYS A 32 7.43 24.38 5.16
N SER A 33 6.47 23.77 5.85
CA SER A 33 5.58 22.77 5.25
C SER A 33 4.54 23.43 4.34
N ALA A 34 4.30 22.82 3.18
CA ALA A 34 3.16 23.12 2.32
C ALA A 34 1.83 22.62 2.92
N PHE A 35 1.88 21.70 3.90
CA PHE A 35 0.72 21.22 4.63
C PHE A 35 0.47 22.09 5.85
N THR A 36 -0.67 22.77 5.90
CA THR A 36 -0.92 23.83 6.88
C THR A 36 -1.51 23.32 8.20
N ASN A 37 -2.24 22.20 8.18
CA ASN A 37 -3.11 21.77 9.29
C ASN A 37 -2.80 20.38 9.85
N LEU A 38 -1.65 19.80 9.50
CA LEU A 38 -1.27 18.46 9.96
C LEU A 38 -0.62 18.43 11.36
N GLY A 39 -0.26 19.59 11.92
CA GLY A 39 0.43 19.66 13.22
C GLY A 39 1.79 18.96 13.25
N LEU A 40 2.42 18.78 12.09
CA LEU A 40 3.72 18.12 11.95
C LEU A 40 4.82 19.19 11.93
N ASN A 41 5.82 19.05 12.79
CA ASN A 41 7.02 19.90 12.80
C ASN A 41 8.21 19.16 12.15
N PRO A 42 9.28 19.87 11.71
CA PRO A 42 10.40 19.25 10.99
C PRO A 42 11.06 18.08 11.73
N ASN A 43 11.24 18.17 13.06
CA ASN A 43 11.86 17.11 13.85
C ASN A 43 10.98 15.85 13.87
N LYS A 44 9.68 16.01 14.14
CA LYS A 44 8.72 14.90 14.13
C LYS A 44 8.58 14.29 12.73
N PHE A 45 8.58 15.11 11.68
CA PHE A 45 8.59 14.64 10.30
C PHE A 45 9.80 13.74 10.02
N VAL A 46 11.01 14.18 10.37
CA VAL A 46 12.23 13.40 10.14
C VAL A 46 12.23 12.10 10.91
N LEU A 47 11.80 12.12 12.18
CA LEU A 47 11.70 10.92 13.00
C LEU A 47 10.72 9.92 12.41
N GLU A 48 9.51 10.36 12.07
CA GLU A 48 8.49 9.48 11.49
C GLU A 48 8.89 9.01 10.08
N LEU A 49 9.57 9.84 9.28
CA LEU A 49 10.06 9.46 7.95
C LEU A 49 11.05 8.29 8.04
N ARG A 50 12.06 8.40 8.93
CA ARG A 50 13.01 7.32 9.18
C ARG A 50 12.30 6.05 9.65
N ASP A 51 11.35 6.21 10.55
CA ASP A 51 10.57 5.09 11.09
C ASP A 51 9.83 4.29 10.01
N ARG A 52 9.26 4.97 8.99
CA ARG A 52 8.61 4.30 7.84
C ARG A 52 9.60 3.69 6.86
N ILE A 53 10.77 4.30 6.68
CA ILE A 53 11.84 3.76 5.82
C ILE A 53 12.42 2.48 6.42
N GLU A 54 12.72 2.49 7.72
CA GLU A 54 13.32 1.37 8.44
C GLU A 54 12.30 0.26 8.72
N ALA A 55 11.03 0.62 8.91
CA ALA A 55 9.94 -0.31 9.15
C ALA A 55 8.71 0.05 8.28
N PRO A 56 8.70 -0.31 6.98
CA PRO A 56 7.62 -0.01 6.04
C PRO A 56 6.22 -0.44 6.51
N TRP A 57 6.13 -1.50 7.33
CA TRP A 57 4.87 -1.96 7.92
C TRP A 57 4.25 -0.99 8.93
N LYS A 58 4.96 0.05 9.34
CA LYS A 58 4.44 1.14 10.20
C LYS A 58 3.66 2.19 9.43
N ILE A 59 3.68 2.17 8.09
CA ILE A 59 2.78 2.99 7.26
C ILE A 59 1.35 2.52 7.54
N ASN A 60 0.52 3.42 8.05
CA ASN A 60 -0.81 3.10 8.52
C ASN A 60 -1.86 4.10 8.01
N GLN A 61 -2.82 3.60 7.24
CA GLN A 61 -3.98 4.37 6.77
C GLN A 61 -4.96 4.78 7.89
N GLY A 62 -4.82 4.22 9.11
CA GLY A 62 -5.79 4.38 10.18
C GLY A 62 -7.18 3.93 9.75
N ALA A 63 -8.21 4.69 10.13
CA ALA A 63 -9.58 4.47 9.70
C ALA A 63 -9.90 4.99 8.27
N ALA A 64 -8.95 5.59 7.56
CA ALA A 64 -9.20 6.16 6.23
C ALA A 64 -9.28 5.07 5.15
N SER A 65 -10.10 5.26 4.11
CA SER A 65 -10.24 4.36 2.96
C SER A 65 -9.05 4.46 1.96
N LEU A 66 -7.83 4.25 2.46
CA LEU A 66 -6.56 4.43 1.73
C LEU A 66 -5.75 3.13 1.62
N CYS A 67 -6.40 1.96 1.58
CA CYS A 67 -5.70 0.67 1.57
C CYS A 67 -4.84 0.44 0.33
N GLY A 68 -5.30 0.89 -0.84
CA GLY A 68 -4.50 0.86 -2.07
C GLY A 68 -3.23 1.71 -1.96
N PRO A 69 -3.32 3.02 -1.65
CA PRO A 69 -2.15 3.85 -1.39
C PRO A 69 -1.23 3.26 -0.32
N ASN A 70 -1.81 2.73 0.77
CA ASN A 70 -1.04 2.12 1.86
C ASN A 70 -0.22 0.93 1.37
N ALA A 71 -0.85 0.02 0.61
CA ALA A 71 -0.17 -1.13 0.03
C ALA A 71 0.95 -0.69 -0.92
N PHE A 72 0.66 0.25 -1.83
CA PHE A 72 1.65 0.78 -2.76
C PHE A 72 2.83 1.45 -2.05
N MET A 73 2.58 2.38 -1.12
CA MET A 73 3.62 3.11 -0.41
C MET A 73 4.44 2.22 0.53
N THR A 74 3.85 1.15 1.07
CA THR A 74 4.60 0.12 1.81
C THR A 74 5.63 -0.56 0.89
N CYS A 75 5.24 -0.92 -0.33
CA CYS A 75 6.15 -1.50 -1.31
C CYS A 75 7.24 -0.51 -1.75
N VAL A 76 6.88 0.77 -1.95
CA VAL A 76 7.84 1.83 -2.30
C VAL A 76 8.85 2.05 -1.18
N ALA A 77 8.43 2.17 0.07
CA ALA A 77 9.34 2.33 1.20
C ALA A 77 10.27 1.12 1.37
N ALA A 78 9.75 -0.10 1.18
CA ALA A 78 10.53 -1.34 1.31
C ALA A 78 11.59 -1.52 0.20
N ARG A 79 11.29 -1.12 -1.04
CA ARG A 79 12.17 -1.39 -2.20
C ARG A 79 12.93 -0.18 -2.72
N HIS A 80 12.39 1.01 -2.51
CA HIS A 80 12.91 2.27 -3.02
C HIS A 80 12.91 3.35 -1.92
N PRO A 81 13.60 3.12 -0.78
CA PRO A 81 13.55 4.00 0.38
C PRO A 81 14.01 5.44 0.07
N ASN A 82 14.99 5.61 -0.82
CA ASN A 82 15.44 6.92 -1.28
C ASN A 82 14.35 7.71 -2.00
N ALA A 83 13.53 7.02 -2.79
CA ALA A 83 12.41 7.64 -3.49
C ALA A 83 11.24 7.92 -2.57
N TYR A 84 10.97 7.04 -1.60
CA TYR A 84 9.99 7.30 -0.56
C TYR A 84 10.33 8.56 0.24
N ALA A 85 11.61 8.71 0.63
CA ALA A 85 12.11 9.91 1.29
C ALA A 85 11.95 11.16 0.43
N SER A 86 12.36 11.08 -0.84
CA SER A 86 12.25 12.19 -1.78
C SER A 86 10.81 12.63 -1.98
N TYR A 87 9.90 11.67 -2.13
CA TYR A 87 8.48 11.91 -2.28
C TYR A 87 7.90 12.71 -1.10
N LEU A 88 8.17 12.28 0.14
CA LEU A 88 7.67 12.98 1.33
C LEU A 88 8.34 14.33 1.55
N ILE A 89 9.64 14.47 1.27
CA ILE A 89 10.36 15.75 1.39
C ILE A 89 9.87 16.75 0.35
N GLN A 90 9.65 16.32 -0.90
CA GLN A 90 9.10 17.18 -1.96
C GLN A 90 7.66 17.61 -1.62
N LEU A 91 6.80 16.68 -1.17
CA LEU A 91 5.47 17.02 -0.69
C LEU A 91 5.51 18.05 0.44
N TRP A 92 6.39 17.86 1.42
CA TRP A 92 6.58 18.83 2.50
C TRP A 92 6.97 20.21 1.95
N LYS A 93 8.00 20.28 1.11
CA LYS A 93 8.58 21.55 0.65
C LYS A 93 7.71 22.28 -0.37
N HIS A 94 6.99 21.53 -1.20
CA HIS A 94 6.40 22.05 -2.45
C HIS A 94 4.91 21.77 -2.59
N GLY A 95 4.34 20.87 -1.77
CA GLY A 95 2.95 20.43 -1.91
C GLY A 95 2.70 19.55 -3.15
N GLU A 96 3.75 19.21 -3.90
CA GLU A 96 3.75 18.30 -5.03
C GLU A 96 5.06 17.49 -5.00
N ALA A 97 5.05 16.31 -5.62
CA ALA A 97 6.22 15.45 -5.66
C ALA A 97 6.23 14.57 -6.91
N TYR A 98 7.40 14.02 -7.21
CA TYR A 98 7.56 12.90 -8.13
C TYR A 98 7.87 11.62 -7.39
N LEU A 99 7.34 10.52 -7.90
CA LEU A 99 7.75 9.18 -7.52
C LEU A 99 8.10 8.41 -8.79
N GLY A 100 9.38 8.42 -9.17
CA GLY A 100 9.76 8.01 -10.53
C GLY A 100 9.04 8.90 -11.56
N GLY A 101 8.40 8.29 -12.56
CA GLY A 101 7.66 9.02 -13.60
C GLY A 101 6.31 9.59 -13.16
N LEU A 102 5.78 9.19 -12.00
CA LEU A 102 4.47 9.62 -11.52
C LEU A 102 4.57 10.99 -10.85
N LYS A 103 3.92 12.00 -11.44
CA LYS A 103 3.69 13.29 -10.78
C LYS A 103 2.51 13.20 -9.83
N VAL A 104 2.71 13.64 -8.59
CA VAL A 104 1.67 13.70 -7.55
C VAL A 104 1.43 15.16 -7.17
N THR A 105 0.24 15.66 -7.47
CA THR A 105 -0.20 17.04 -7.21
C THR A 105 -1.55 17.03 -6.46
N PRO A 106 -1.51 16.86 -5.12
CA PRO A 106 -2.72 16.92 -4.29
C PRO A 106 -3.43 18.27 -4.42
N SER A 107 -4.74 18.25 -4.16
CA SER A 107 -5.60 19.43 -4.10
C SER A 107 -5.29 20.28 -2.86
N ALA A 108 -5.66 21.56 -2.91
CA ALA A 108 -5.56 22.45 -1.76
C ALA A 108 -6.29 21.88 -0.52
N LYS A 109 -7.44 21.20 -0.72
CA LYS A 109 -8.19 20.55 0.36
C LYS A 109 -7.38 19.43 1.03
N CYS A 110 -6.61 18.67 0.27
CA CYS A 110 -5.73 17.63 0.82
C CYS A 110 -4.57 18.24 1.62
N LEU A 111 -3.95 19.32 1.11
CA LEU A 111 -2.85 20.04 1.78
C LEU A 111 -3.30 20.74 3.08
N SER A 112 -4.55 21.21 3.13
CA SER A 112 -5.12 21.91 4.30
C SER A 112 -5.93 21.00 5.22
N ALA A 113 -5.91 19.68 5.04
CA ALA A 113 -6.69 18.75 5.86
C ALA A 113 -6.14 18.67 7.30
N SER A 114 -7.03 18.46 8.27
CA SER A 114 -6.67 18.11 9.64
C SER A 114 -6.89 16.61 9.85
N VAL A 115 -5.85 15.92 10.31
CA VAL A 115 -5.87 14.48 10.60
C VAL A 115 -6.49 14.13 11.96
N VAL A 116 -6.80 15.13 12.79
CA VAL A 116 -7.38 14.95 14.13
C VAL A 116 -8.81 14.38 14.09
N SER A 117 -9.49 14.41 12.93
CA SER A 117 -10.93 14.13 12.84
C SER A 117 -11.33 13.04 11.83
N SER A 118 -10.40 12.48 11.06
CA SER A 118 -10.75 11.57 9.94
C SER A 118 -11.38 10.23 10.36
N SER A 119 -11.43 9.90 11.65
CA SER A 119 -11.92 8.60 12.15
C SER A 119 -13.31 8.62 12.78
N GLY A 120 -14.10 9.70 12.70
CA GLY A 120 -15.51 9.70 13.16
C GLY A 120 -15.73 9.10 14.56
N GLY A 121 -14.70 9.12 15.42
CA GLY A 121 -14.68 8.50 16.75
C GLY A 121 -14.51 6.97 16.85
N LYS A 122 -14.33 6.20 15.76
CA LYS A 122 -14.36 4.71 15.80
C LYS A 122 -13.14 3.99 15.21
N GLY A 123 -11.97 4.61 15.19
CA GLY A 123 -10.72 3.94 14.78
C GLY A 123 -9.47 4.76 15.03
N GLU A 124 -8.30 4.11 14.90
CA GLU A 124 -7.00 4.79 15.01
C GLU A 124 -6.91 5.92 13.97
N ALA A 125 -6.57 7.12 14.44
CA ALA A 125 -6.37 8.26 13.57
C ALA A 125 -5.13 8.03 12.70
N ILE A 126 -5.24 8.38 11.41
CA ILE A 126 -4.09 8.35 10.51
C ILE A 126 -3.05 9.37 10.98
N ARG A 127 -1.77 8.96 11.01
CA ARG A 127 -0.68 9.86 11.36
C ARG A 127 -0.46 10.89 10.27
N ALA A 128 0.02 12.08 10.64
CA ALA A 128 0.24 13.19 9.72
C ALA A 128 1.15 12.82 8.53
N ILE A 129 2.25 12.10 8.76
CA ILE A 129 3.14 11.67 7.69
C ILE A 129 2.48 10.65 6.75
N ASP A 130 1.64 9.77 7.29
CA ASP A 130 0.94 8.76 6.52
C ASP A 130 -0.20 9.41 5.72
N TRP A 131 -0.88 10.43 6.25
CA TRP A 131 -1.80 11.26 5.45
C TRP A 131 -1.06 11.94 4.29
N MET A 132 0.07 12.59 4.57
CA MET A 132 0.90 13.23 3.56
C MET A 132 1.25 12.25 2.44
N ALA A 133 1.66 11.02 2.77
CA ALA A 133 2.00 10.03 1.75
C ALA A 133 0.77 9.47 1.00
N LEU A 134 -0.23 9.01 1.75
CA LEU A 134 -1.31 8.17 1.23
C LEU A 134 -2.43 9.00 0.60
N ALA A 135 -2.86 10.07 1.26
CA ALA A 135 -3.93 10.93 0.77
C ALA A 135 -3.48 11.73 -0.45
N SER A 136 -2.22 12.19 -0.48
CA SER A 136 -1.70 12.92 -1.64
C SER A 136 -1.68 12.08 -2.91
N LEU A 137 -1.23 10.82 -2.81
CA LEU A 137 -1.28 9.89 -3.94
C LEU A 137 -2.71 9.67 -4.41
N ARG A 138 -3.65 9.43 -3.48
CA ARG A 138 -5.06 9.17 -3.81
C ARG A 138 -5.72 10.37 -4.47
N ASP A 139 -5.64 11.54 -3.85
CA ASP A 139 -6.26 12.77 -4.32
C ASP A 139 -5.72 13.16 -5.70
N SER A 140 -4.41 13.06 -5.91
CA SER A 140 -3.81 13.30 -7.22
C SER A 140 -4.26 12.28 -8.27
N SER A 141 -4.40 11.00 -7.90
CA SER A 141 -4.78 9.93 -8.83
C SER A 141 -6.22 10.00 -9.30
N ASN A 142 -7.12 10.56 -8.49
CA ASN A 142 -8.50 10.81 -8.91
C ASN A 142 -8.59 11.78 -10.12
N LYS A 143 -7.54 12.56 -10.39
CA LYS A 143 -7.44 13.44 -11.57
C LYS A 143 -6.86 12.72 -12.80
N PHE A 144 -6.16 11.60 -12.61
CA PHE A 144 -5.41 10.91 -13.66
C PHE A 144 -6.08 9.63 -14.15
N PHE A 145 -6.86 8.95 -13.29
CA PHE A 145 -7.59 7.74 -13.66
C PHE A 145 -9.07 8.10 -13.74
N ASN A 146 -9.68 8.04 -14.93
CA ASN A 146 -11.13 8.20 -15.10
C ASN A 146 -11.85 7.11 -14.29
N TYR A 147 -12.29 7.46 -13.08
CA TYR A 147 -13.01 6.57 -12.16
C TYR A 147 -14.49 6.38 -12.56
N ASP A 148 -14.93 7.00 -13.66
CA ASP A 148 -16.35 7.21 -13.99
C ASP A 148 -17.14 5.97 -14.46
N HIS A 149 -16.58 4.77 -14.47
CA HIS A 149 -17.27 3.58 -15.00
C HIS A 149 -17.21 2.29 -14.17
N PHE A 150 -17.07 2.35 -12.85
CA PHE A 150 -17.27 1.16 -12.00
C PHE A 150 -18.03 1.46 -10.70
N SER A 151 -18.98 0.57 -10.39
CA SER A 151 -20.18 0.75 -9.56
C SER A 151 -19.97 1.18 -8.09
N ASP A 152 -21.02 1.77 -7.53
CA ASP A 152 -21.24 2.12 -6.11
C ASP A 152 -20.91 1.00 -5.10
N GLN A 153 -20.77 -0.25 -5.55
CA GLN A 153 -20.42 -1.41 -4.72
C GLN A 153 -18.98 -1.40 -4.19
N MET A 154 -18.06 -0.66 -4.82
CA MET A 154 -16.63 -0.68 -4.49
C MET A 154 -16.17 0.44 -3.53
N GLY A 155 -17.10 1.28 -3.04
CA GLY A 155 -16.94 2.08 -1.81
C GLY A 155 -15.58 2.75 -1.61
N GLY A 156 -15.06 3.44 -2.62
CA GLY A 156 -13.81 4.21 -2.51
C GLY A 156 -12.52 3.38 -2.44
N ILE A 157 -12.51 2.09 -2.79
CA ILE A 157 -11.27 1.33 -2.94
C ILE A 157 -10.46 1.73 -4.18
N THR A 158 -9.15 1.57 -4.13
CA THR A 158 -8.30 1.65 -5.32
C THR A 158 -8.56 0.46 -6.23
N LEU A 159 -8.92 0.70 -7.48
CA LEU A 159 -9.11 -0.36 -8.46
C LEU A 159 -7.78 -1.05 -8.81
N PRO A 160 -7.80 -2.36 -9.16
CA PRO A 160 -6.57 -3.07 -9.50
C PRO A 160 -5.73 -2.42 -10.61
N GLU A 161 -6.37 -1.88 -11.65
CA GLU A 161 -5.68 -1.19 -12.73
C GLU A 161 -5.00 0.10 -12.26
N SER A 162 -5.60 0.83 -11.31
CA SER A 162 -4.94 2.02 -10.73
C SER A 162 -3.71 1.62 -9.92
N LEU A 163 -3.80 0.56 -9.11
CA LEU A 163 -2.65 0.06 -8.34
C LEU A 163 -1.52 -0.44 -9.26
N ALA A 164 -1.86 -1.22 -10.28
CA ALA A 164 -0.90 -1.68 -11.29
C ALA A 164 -0.31 -0.52 -12.10
N GLY A 165 -1.13 0.49 -12.41
CA GLY A 165 -0.71 1.73 -13.06
C GLY A 165 0.31 2.50 -12.24
N TRP A 166 0.14 2.60 -10.91
CA TRP A 166 1.16 3.20 -10.04
C TRP A 166 2.47 2.42 -10.08
N PHE A 167 2.46 1.09 -10.04
CA PHE A 167 3.71 0.33 -10.17
C PHE A 167 4.41 0.56 -11.52
N LYS A 168 3.65 0.53 -12.63
CA LYS A 168 4.18 0.77 -13.99
C LYS A 168 4.76 2.17 -14.18
N SER A 169 4.08 3.20 -13.67
CA SER A 169 4.46 4.60 -13.85
C SER A 169 5.55 5.09 -12.89
N THR A 170 6.04 4.21 -12.01
CA THR A 170 7.02 4.56 -10.98
C THR A 170 8.29 3.71 -11.14
N LEU A 171 8.99 3.43 -10.04
CA LEU A 171 10.34 2.86 -10.06
C LEU A 171 10.40 1.35 -10.29
N PHE A 172 9.23 0.69 -10.35
CA PHE A 172 9.14 -0.74 -10.58
C PHE A 172 9.15 -1.11 -12.07
N GLY A 173 8.82 -0.17 -12.96
CA GLY A 173 8.89 -0.30 -14.42
C GLY A 173 7.89 -1.28 -15.06
N SER A 174 7.34 -2.22 -14.28
CA SER A 174 6.32 -3.16 -14.74
C SER A 174 5.40 -3.59 -13.59
N ALA A 175 4.24 -4.13 -13.93
CA ALA A 175 3.34 -4.74 -12.96
C ALA A 175 2.57 -5.89 -13.60
N VAL A 176 2.42 -6.98 -12.86
CA VAL A 176 1.51 -8.08 -13.17
C VAL A 176 0.20 -7.83 -12.43
N ASN A 177 -0.93 -7.79 -13.15
CA ASN A 177 -2.25 -7.72 -12.55
C ASN A 177 -3.03 -9.00 -12.90
N LYS A 178 -3.35 -9.83 -11.89
CA LYS A 178 -4.19 -11.03 -12.06
C LYS A 178 -5.36 -11.01 -11.10
N THR A 179 -6.06 -9.89 -11.03
CA THR A 179 -7.24 -9.69 -10.17
C THR A 179 -8.57 -9.93 -10.87
N SER A 180 -9.63 -10.01 -10.08
CA SER A 180 -11.02 -10.00 -10.51
C SER A 180 -11.83 -9.14 -9.54
N ILE A 181 -12.76 -8.34 -10.05
CA ILE A 181 -13.63 -7.47 -9.23
C ILE A 181 -14.97 -8.12 -8.89
N SER A 182 -15.34 -9.20 -9.58
CA SER A 182 -16.67 -9.84 -9.49
C SER A 182 -16.63 -11.24 -8.91
N SER A 183 -15.54 -11.99 -9.09
CA SER A 183 -15.43 -13.38 -8.65
C SER A 183 -14.11 -13.66 -7.95
N PRO A 184 -14.10 -14.50 -6.89
CA PRO A 184 -12.86 -14.96 -6.29
C PRO A 184 -11.96 -15.67 -7.31
N ARG A 185 -10.65 -15.69 -7.04
CA ARG A 185 -9.64 -16.28 -7.91
C ARG A 185 -9.23 -17.67 -7.41
N SER A 186 -8.81 -18.49 -8.37
CA SER A 186 -8.48 -19.90 -8.16
C SER A 186 -7.15 -20.11 -7.45
N ILE A 187 -6.87 -21.35 -7.11
CA ILE A 187 -5.63 -21.75 -6.45
C ILE A 187 -4.39 -21.57 -7.34
N GLU A 188 -4.53 -21.74 -8.65
CA GLU A 188 -3.47 -21.45 -9.64
C GLU A 188 -3.06 -19.97 -9.60
N ASN A 189 -4.04 -19.09 -9.39
CA ASN A 189 -3.80 -17.66 -9.28
C ASN A 189 -3.02 -17.35 -7.99
N LEU A 190 -3.41 -17.97 -6.87
CA LEU A 190 -2.69 -17.84 -5.60
C LEU A 190 -1.26 -18.38 -5.69
N GLN A 191 -1.07 -19.53 -6.35
CA GLN A 191 0.26 -20.10 -6.61
C GLN A 191 1.09 -19.17 -7.50
N SER A 192 0.46 -18.48 -8.47
CA SER A 192 1.13 -17.43 -9.26
C SER A 192 1.55 -16.25 -8.39
N ALA A 193 0.74 -15.80 -7.44
CA ALA A 193 1.12 -14.75 -6.50
C ALA A 193 2.35 -15.15 -5.68
N GLN A 194 2.37 -16.40 -5.19
CA GLN A 194 3.52 -16.94 -4.45
C GLN A 194 4.79 -16.99 -5.33
N ARG A 195 4.68 -17.34 -6.61
CA ARG A 195 5.83 -17.32 -7.53
C ARG A 195 6.41 -15.92 -7.69
N GLU A 196 5.58 -14.89 -7.84
CA GLU A 196 6.06 -13.50 -7.89
C GLU A 196 6.74 -13.11 -6.57
N PHE A 197 6.18 -13.50 -5.42
CA PHE A 197 6.80 -13.24 -4.12
C PHE A 197 8.16 -13.94 -3.98
N THR A 198 8.25 -15.22 -4.37
CA THR A 198 9.52 -15.98 -4.37
C THR A 198 10.55 -15.40 -5.35
N ALA A 199 10.09 -14.79 -6.45
CA ALA A 199 10.94 -14.01 -7.36
C ALA A 199 11.35 -12.63 -6.79
N ASN A 200 11.20 -12.45 -5.48
CA ASN A 200 11.53 -11.24 -4.75
C ASN A 200 10.81 -10.00 -5.29
N LYS A 201 9.54 -10.12 -5.71
CA LYS A 201 8.68 -8.98 -6.05
C LYS A 201 7.78 -8.57 -4.89
N SER A 202 7.34 -7.32 -4.89
CA SER A 202 6.26 -6.86 -4.03
C SER A 202 4.93 -7.46 -4.49
N VAL A 203 4.16 -8.07 -3.59
CA VAL A 203 2.87 -8.70 -3.92
C VAL A 203 1.75 -8.12 -3.07
N CYS A 204 0.83 -7.41 -3.72
CA CYS A 204 -0.38 -6.86 -3.13
C CYS A 204 -1.56 -7.81 -3.42
N LEU A 205 -2.15 -8.42 -2.40
CA LEU A 205 -3.33 -9.28 -2.53
C LEU A 205 -4.60 -8.44 -2.47
N PHE A 206 -5.53 -8.74 -3.37
CA PHE A 206 -6.88 -8.19 -3.38
C PHE A 206 -7.82 -9.15 -2.66
N ILE A 207 -8.46 -8.68 -1.60
CA ILE A 207 -9.23 -9.54 -0.71
C ILE A 207 -10.55 -8.91 -0.29
N SER A 208 -11.44 -9.73 0.26
CA SER A 208 -12.52 -9.26 1.11
C SER A 208 -12.08 -9.23 2.57
N THR A 209 -12.26 -8.11 3.28
CA THR A 209 -12.00 -8.00 4.73
C THR A 209 -12.79 -9.00 5.58
N LYS A 210 -13.84 -9.64 5.04
CA LYS A 210 -14.59 -10.72 5.71
C LYS A 210 -13.71 -11.90 6.08
N VAL A 211 -12.58 -12.11 5.39
CA VAL A 211 -11.55 -13.10 5.74
C VAL A 211 -11.06 -12.97 7.19
N THR A 212 -11.11 -11.75 7.75
CA THR A 212 -10.66 -11.48 9.13
C THR A 212 -11.69 -11.90 10.20
N LYS A 213 -12.96 -12.10 9.81
CA LYS A 213 -14.08 -12.36 10.74
C LYS A 213 -14.46 -13.84 10.84
N GLY A 214 -14.01 -14.69 9.91
CA GLY A 214 -14.28 -16.13 9.93
C GLY A 214 -15.76 -16.53 9.74
N SER A 215 -16.63 -15.63 9.25
CA SER A 215 -18.02 -15.98 8.91
C SER A 215 -18.10 -16.31 7.43
N PHE A 216 -18.09 -17.61 7.13
CA PHE A 216 -17.97 -18.18 5.78
C PHE A 216 -19.29 -18.32 5.01
N LYS A 217 -20.41 -17.81 5.57
CA LYS A 217 -21.77 -17.92 4.99
C LYS A 217 -22.25 -16.68 4.23
N ILE A 218 -21.40 -15.67 4.01
CA ILE A 218 -21.82 -14.39 3.44
C ILE A 218 -21.13 -14.17 2.09
N GLN A 219 -21.91 -13.83 1.07
CA GLN A 219 -21.39 -13.36 -0.22
C GLN A 219 -20.36 -12.26 0.01
N ALA A 220 -19.12 -12.52 -0.41
CA ALA A 220 -18.02 -11.57 -0.29
C ALA A 220 -17.95 -10.72 -1.55
N THR A 221 -17.56 -9.47 -1.36
CA THR A 221 -17.07 -8.60 -2.43
C THR A 221 -15.65 -8.18 -2.07
N PRO A 222 -14.77 -7.99 -3.07
CA PRO A 222 -13.44 -7.50 -2.79
C PRO A 222 -13.52 -6.06 -2.30
N ASN A 223 -12.83 -5.76 -1.21
CA ASN A 223 -12.91 -4.44 -0.59
C ASN A 223 -11.64 -4.04 0.16
N HIS A 224 -10.52 -4.75 -0.03
CA HIS A 224 -9.28 -4.38 0.63
C HIS A 224 -8.02 -4.85 -0.10
N TRP A 225 -6.94 -4.08 0.09
CA TRP A 225 -5.58 -4.42 -0.35
C TRP A 225 -4.69 -4.71 0.84
N VAL A 226 -3.90 -5.77 0.73
CA VAL A 226 -2.87 -6.12 1.71
C VAL A 226 -1.55 -6.48 1.01
N VAL A 227 -0.42 -6.23 1.65
CA VAL A 227 0.90 -6.57 1.11
C VAL A 227 1.39 -7.84 1.78
N LEU A 228 1.70 -8.87 0.99
CA LEU A 228 2.25 -10.12 1.49
C LEU A 228 3.63 -9.88 2.12
N SER A 229 3.86 -10.39 3.33
CA SER A 229 5.10 -10.17 4.08
C SER A 229 5.99 -11.39 4.20
N GLN A 230 5.44 -12.59 3.98
CA GLN A 230 6.13 -13.86 4.06
C GLN A 230 5.60 -14.81 2.98
N PRO A 231 6.36 -15.87 2.63
CA PRO A 231 5.81 -16.95 1.83
C PRO A 231 4.54 -17.50 2.47
N ILE A 232 3.50 -17.67 1.66
CA ILE A 232 2.27 -18.35 2.05
C ILE A 232 2.63 -19.78 2.42
N LYS A 233 2.06 -20.30 3.50
CA LYS A 233 2.22 -21.70 3.90
C LYS A 233 0.89 -22.43 3.93
N LEU A 234 0.93 -23.71 3.61
CA LEU A 234 -0.15 -24.67 3.78
C LEU A 234 0.36 -25.77 4.71
N ASP A 235 -0.34 -26.01 5.82
CA ASP A 235 0.03 -27.01 6.83
C ASP A 235 1.52 -26.89 7.27
N GLY A 236 1.97 -25.66 7.51
CA GLY A 236 3.34 -25.34 7.93
C GLY A 236 4.40 -25.35 6.82
N LYS A 237 4.07 -25.76 5.59
CA LYS A 237 5.02 -25.84 4.46
C LYS A 237 4.76 -24.74 3.42
N PRO A 238 5.80 -24.16 2.79
CA PRO A 238 5.60 -23.12 1.78
C PRO A 238 4.70 -23.57 0.63
N LEU A 239 3.76 -22.74 0.20
CA LEU A 239 2.77 -23.07 -0.85
C LEU A 239 3.43 -23.49 -2.18
N HIS A 240 4.63 -22.97 -2.48
CA HIS A 240 5.39 -23.32 -3.68
C HIS A 240 5.98 -24.74 -3.66
N SER A 241 5.95 -25.45 -2.52
CA SER A 241 6.38 -26.86 -2.44
C SER A 241 5.32 -27.84 -2.92
N TYR A 242 4.11 -27.38 -3.24
CA TYR A 242 2.99 -28.20 -3.66
C TYR A 242 2.74 -28.02 -5.16
N THR A 243 2.50 -29.14 -5.85
CA THR A 243 1.87 -29.14 -7.18
C THR A 243 0.40 -28.71 -7.07
N LEU A 244 -0.24 -28.37 -8.20
CA LEU A 244 -1.66 -28.00 -8.20
C LEU A 244 -2.55 -29.12 -7.67
N SER A 245 -2.36 -30.36 -8.12
CA SER A 245 -3.13 -31.52 -7.64
C SER A 245 -2.96 -31.74 -6.13
N GLN A 246 -1.74 -31.60 -5.61
CA GLN A 246 -1.51 -31.69 -4.16
C GLN A 246 -2.20 -30.55 -3.40
N LEU A 247 -2.28 -29.36 -3.97
CA LEU A 247 -3.00 -28.24 -3.35
C LEU A 247 -4.52 -28.50 -3.32
N GLU A 248 -5.09 -29.09 -4.38
CA GLU A 248 -6.49 -29.49 -4.44
C GLU A 248 -6.82 -30.60 -3.41
N GLU A 249 -5.96 -31.62 -3.30
CA GLU A 249 -6.07 -32.67 -2.29
C GLU A 249 -5.98 -32.13 -0.85
N ASN A 250 -5.24 -31.05 -0.65
CA ASN A 250 -5.02 -30.42 0.65
C ASN A 250 -5.85 -29.13 0.84
N ILE A 251 -6.94 -28.95 0.09
CA ILE A 251 -7.70 -27.68 0.09
C ILE A 251 -8.32 -27.35 1.45
N ASP A 252 -8.62 -28.34 2.29
CA ASP A 252 -9.17 -28.13 3.63
C ASP A 252 -8.08 -27.90 4.71
N LYS A 253 -6.79 -27.96 4.34
CA LYS A 253 -5.67 -27.74 5.27
C LYS A 253 -5.53 -26.27 5.67
N PRO A 254 -4.95 -25.98 6.85
CA PRO A 254 -4.77 -24.62 7.32
C PRO A 254 -3.77 -23.84 6.45
N ILE A 255 -4.14 -22.62 6.07
CA ILE A 255 -3.29 -21.68 5.34
C ILE A 255 -2.80 -20.55 6.25
N GLU A 256 -1.51 -20.25 6.15
CA GLU A 256 -0.87 -19.12 6.82
C GLU A 256 -0.55 -18.05 5.78
N VAL A 257 -1.20 -16.89 5.91
CA VAL A 257 -0.95 -15.70 5.09
C VAL A 257 -0.57 -14.57 6.03
N TYR A 258 0.63 -14.03 5.89
CA TYR A 258 1.11 -12.90 6.69
C TYR A 258 1.22 -11.63 5.85
N VAL A 259 0.78 -10.51 6.42
CA VAL A 259 0.74 -9.22 5.71
C VAL A 259 1.46 -8.11 6.47
N MET A 260 2.02 -7.14 5.73
CA MET A 260 2.73 -5.96 6.27
C MET A 260 1.78 -4.81 6.59
N THR A 261 0.59 -4.80 6.00
CA THR A 261 -0.38 -3.70 6.11
C THR A 261 -1.17 -3.78 7.41
N TRP A 262 -1.75 -2.64 7.85
CA TRP A 262 -2.48 -2.42 9.12
C TRP A 262 -1.66 -1.93 10.32
N GLY A 263 -0.42 -1.48 10.12
CA GLY A 263 0.32 -0.76 11.18
C GLY A 263 0.75 -1.61 12.39
N TYR A 264 0.68 -2.94 12.28
CA TYR A 264 0.98 -3.83 13.40
C TYR A 264 2.49 -4.05 13.63
N PRO A 265 2.90 -4.36 14.87
CA PRO A 265 4.30 -4.64 15.18
C PRO A 265 4.90 -5.75 14.31
N ASN A 266 6.13 -5.54 13.84
CA ASN A 266 6.98 -6.50 13.12
C ASN A 266 6.53 -6.91 11.70
N GLY A 267 5.49 -6.31 11.12
CA GLY A 267 5.10 -6.53 9.72
C GLY A 267 4.69 -7.96 9.37
N ARG A 268 4.36 -8.77 10.38
CA ARG A 268 4.01 -10.19 10.25
C ARG A 268 2.63 -10.42 10.86
N TYR A 269 1.62 -9.75 10.31
CA TYR A 269 0.26 -9.91 10.80
C TYR A 269 -0.43 -11.09 10.11
N PRO A 270 -0.87 -12.14 10.83
CA PRO A 270 -1.63 -13.22 10.20
C PRO A 270 -2.97 -12.69 9.73
N LEU A 271 -3.35 -12.95 8.48
CA LEU A 271 -4.54 -12.37 7.86
C LEU A 271 -5.84 -12.73 8.61
N HIS A 272 -5.88 -13.92 9.22
CA HIS A 272 -6.97 -14.38 10.07
C HIS A 272 -6.76 -14.03 11.56
N GLY A 273 -5.86 -13.11 11.90
CA GLY A 273 -5.47 -12.81 13.28
C GLY A 273 -6.59 -12.25 14.16
N ARG A 274 -7.66 -11.71 13.57
CA ARG A 274 -8.88 -11.27 14.28
C ARG A 274 -9.98 -12.34 14.33
N ASN A 275 -9.78 -13.49 13.69
CA ASN A 275 -10.74 -14.59 13.71
C ASN A 275 -10.70 -15.26 15.09
N SER A 276 -11.86 -15.40 15.75
CA SER A 276 -11.98 -16.06 17.06
C SER A 276 -11.52 -17.51 17.03
N GLN A 277 -11.67 -18.19 15.89
CA GLN A 277 -11.22 -19.57 15.70
C GLN A 277 -9.73 -19.68 15.37
N LYS A 278 -9.09 -18.56 14.98
CA LYS A 278 -7.69 -18.48 14.50
C LYS A 278 -7.29 -19.59 13.50
N LYS A 279 -8.27 -20.08 12.73
CA LYS A 279 -8.07 -21.10 11.69
C LYS A 279 -8.68 -20.56 10.40
N LEU A 280 -7.93 -20.71 9.33
CA LEU A 280 -8.35 -20.40 7.98
C LEU A 280 -7.89 -21.57 7.12
N SER A 281 -8.81 -22.32 6.51
CA SER A 281 -8.43 -23.32 5.52
C SER A 281 -8.08 -22.63 4.20
N LEU A 282 -7.34 -23.32 3.33
CA LEU A 282 -7.08 -22.85 1.98
C LEU A 282 -8.40 -22.64 1.20
N LYS A 283 -9.35 -23.57 1.30
CA LYS A 283 -10.70 -23.47 0.75
C LYS A 283 -11.41 -22.19 1.16
N ASP A 284 -11.40 -21.91 2.45
CA ASP A 284 -12.06 -20.73 3.01
C ASP A 284 -11.37 -19.43 2.56
N PHE A 285 -10.04 -19.42 2.52
CA PHE A 285 -9.30 -18.26 2.03
C PHE A 285 -9.64 -17.94 0.58
N LEU A 286 -9.74 -18.96 -0.28
CA LEU A 286 -10.05 -18.77 -1.70
C LEU A 286 -11.42 -18.11 -1.92
N ASN A 287 -12.39 -18.27 -1.00
CA ASN A 287 -13.68 -17.58 -1.07
C ASN A 287 -13.57 -16.05 -0.88
N PHE A 288 -12.47 -15.56 -0.31
CA PHE A 288 -12.23 -14.14 -0.05
C PHE A 288 -11.06 -13.57 -0.83
N TYR A 289 -10.41 -14.37 -1.67
CA TYR A 289 -9.26 -13.99 -2.45
C TYR A 289 -9.67 -13.61 -3.87
N TYR A 290 -9.32 -12.40 -4.30
CA TYR A 290 -9.73 -11.84 -5.60
C TYR A 290 -8.53 -11.57 -6.50
N GLY A 291 -7.39 -12.18 -6.20
CA GLY A 291 -6.18 -12.11 -7.00
C GLY A 291 -5.13 -11.17 -6.43
N PHE A 292 -4.19 -10.75 -7.28
CA PHE A 292 -3.05 -9.96 -6.84
C PHE A 292 -2.56 -8.99 -7.92
N VAL A 293 -1.85 -7.96 -7.45
CA VAL A 293 -0.95 -7.13 -8.24
C VAL A 293 0.46 -7.34 -7.72
N ALA A 294 1.43 -7.54 -8.61
CA ALA A 294 2.84 -7.71 -8.24
C ALA A 294 3.78 -6.86 -9.10
N ALA A 295 4.88 -6.42 -8.51
CA ALA A 295 5.89 -5.58 -9.15
C ALA A 295 7.28 -5.79 -8.55
#